data_AF-A0AAD8VFN6-F1
#
_entry.id   AF-A0AAD8VFN6-F1
#
_cell.length_a   1.000
_cell.length_b   1.000
_cell.length_c   1.000
_cell.angle_alpha   90.00
_cell.angle_beta   90.00
_cell.angle_gamma   90.00
#
_symmetry.space_group_name_H-M   'P 1'
#
loop_
_entity.id
_entity.type
_entity.pdbx_description
1 polymer ?
#
loop_
_entity_poly.entity_id
_entity_poly.type
_entity_poly.pdbx_seq_one_letter_code
_entity_poly.pdbx_strand_id
1 'polypeptide(L)'
;MGDRAGEDQLAGFARGRHAAYLQAMALELPRDYANQEVMHLTLAYFAVAGLSLLRALDWVNRDDIAEWILSFQVHPEANDDFDSGQFYGFCGSRTTQYPSNSVKDPCHNGSHLASTYSALAILKIVGYDVLNIDSKPLLLSMRNLQQPDGSFMPTHIGAETDLRFVYCAAAICSMLKDWSGMDKEKAKEHIINCQSYDGGFGMVPGSESHGGGTFCAVAALYLMGFIQPDLASNLRESALIDVQLLLEWCLQRQAADGGFQGRRNKPSDTCYAFWIGGVLKMLGAYHLIDHTALREFLFTCQTDFGGFSKFPEKVLPDIYHSYYGLAAFSLLGEDGVEPMAQVLYYAVSALLGSGGHEAVYAAVEKPLQFAQTAAVMEILHGLVGLVRSPVSATIPQIGSRLFLTWGILWSFPETQSHILVTSLVISWSITEIIRYSFFGMKEALGFAPSWLLWLRYSTFMILYPIGILSEVGLIYIALPYMKASEKYYLKMPNKWNFSFDYFYTSAVAIGAYVPGGPHMFTYMLAQRKKALSKAKTA
;
A
#
# COMPACT_ATOMS: atom_id res chain seq x y z
N MET A 1 -41.39 -0.65 -36.67
CA MET A 1 -40.78 -1.90 -37.19
C MET A 1 -39.29 -1.65 -37.14
N GLY A 2 -38.56 -1.97 -36.07
CA GLY A 2 -38.48 -3.25 -35.34
C GLY A 2 -37.00 -3.64 -35.45
N ASP A 3 -36.16 -3.14 -34.56
CA ASP A 3 -35.73 -3.76 -33.29
C ASP A 3 -34.70 -4.89 -33.49
N ARG A 4 -33.53 -4.67 -32.86
CA ARG A 4 -32.36 -5.51 -32.57
C ARG A 4 -31.25 -4.54 -32.15
N ALA A 5 -31.29 -3.99 -30.93
CA ALA A 5 -30.86 -4.67 -29.72
C ALA A 5 -29.48 -5.31 -29.89
N GLY A 6 -28.46 -4.51 -29.57
CA GLY A 6 -27.17 -4.95 -29.09
C GLY A 6 -26.90 -4.16 -27.82
N GLU A 7 -27.58 -4.54 -26.73
CA GLU A 7 -27.21 -4.18 -25.38
C GLU A 7 -25.83 -4.80 -25.07
N ASP A 8 -24.75 -4.11 -25.41
CA ASP A 8 -23.50 -4.29 -24.69
C ASP A 8 -23.59 -3.40 -23.44
N GLN A 9 -24.26 -3.93 -22.41
CA GLN A 9 -23.93 -3.53 -21.04
C GLN A 9 -22.43 -3.74 -20.86
N LEU A 10 -21.71 -2.69 -20.47
CA LEU A 10 -20.31 -2.75 -20.03
C LEU A 10 -20.18 -3.68 -18.82
N ALA A 11 -20.13 -4.99 -19.05
CA ALA A 11 -20.19 -6.02 -18.01
C ALA A 11 -18.89 -6.17 -17.20
N GLY A 12 -17.98 -5.20 -17.23
CA GLY A 12 -16.67 -5.32 -16.59
C GLY A 12 -16.00 -3.99 -16.25
N PHE A 13 -14.98 -4.10 -15.40
CA PHE A 13 -14.15 -2.99 -14.95
C PHE A 13 -13.33 -2.41 -16.11
N ALA A 14 -13.58 -1.15 -16.45
CA ALA A 14 -13.06 -0.52 -17.66
C ALA A 14 -11.63 0.04 -17.48
N ARG A 15 -10.70 -0.80 -16.99
CA ARG A 15 -9.31 -0.43 -16.63
C ARG A 15 -8.66 0.52 -17.65
N GLY A 16 -8.71 0.18 -18.93
CA GLY A 16 -8.09 0.98 -20.00
C GLY A 16 -8.66 2.39 -20.13
N ARG A 17 -9.99 2.54 -19.98
CA ARG A 17 -10.64 3.86 -20.01
C ARG A 17 -10.30 4.67 -18.76
N HIS A 18 -10.25 4.04 -17.59
CA HIS A 18 -9.82 4.72 -16.36
C HIS A 18 -8.37 5.22 -16.46
N ALA A 19 -7.47 4.40 -16.99
CA ALA A 19 -6.07 4.79 -17.18
C ALA A 19 -5.94 5.95 -18.17
N ALA A 20 -6.66 5.91 -19.30
CA ALA A 20 -6.68 7.01 -20.28
C ALA A 20 -7.24 8.31 -19.68
N TYR A 21 -8.34 8.22 -18.92
CA TYR A 21 -8.92 9.36 -18.21
C TYR A 21 -7.90 9.99 -17.24
N LEU A 22 -7.25 9.19 -16.39
CA LEU A 22 -6.28 9.70 -15.41
C LEU A 22 -4.99 10.22 -16.06
N GLN A 23 -4.55 9.60 -17.15
CA GLN A 23 -3.42 10.12 -17.94
C GLN A 23 -3.74 11.51 -18.51
N ALA A 24 -4.93 11.69 -19.09
CA ALA A 24 -5.36 12.99 -19.58
C ALA A 24 -5.39 14.03 -18.44
N MET A 25 -5.98 13.68 -17.30
CA MET A 25 -6.05 14.56 -16.11
C MET A 25 -4.66 14.87 -15.51
N ALA A 26 -3.68 13.98 -15.66
CA ALA A 26 -2.30 14.20 -15.21
C ALA A 26 -1.53 15.16 -16.12
N LEU A 27 -1.92 15.28 -17.40
CA LEU A 27 -1.28 16.15 -18.39
C LEU A 27 -1.94 17.52 -18.44
N GLU A 28 -3.27 17.58 -18.51
CA GLU A 28 -4.04 18.82 -18.62
C GLU A 28 -5.40 18.70 -17.94
N LEU A 29 -5.71 19.63 -17.03
CA LEU A 29 -6.99 19.67 -16.34
C LEU A 29 -8.04 20.45 -17.14
N PRO A 30 -9.30 19.97 -17.22
CA PRO A 30 -10.39 20.72 -17.82
C PRO A 30 -10.62 22.07 -17.13
N ARG A 31 -11.16 23.05 -17.88
CA ARG A 31 -11.45 24.41 -17.39
C ARG A 31 -12.29 24.44 -16.11
N ASP A 32 -13.16 23.47 -15.89
CA ASP A 32 -14.03 23.40 -14.72
C ASP A 32 -13.24 23.21 -13.40
N TYR A 33 -11.96 22.81 -13.46
CA TYR A 33 -11.06 22.75 -12.31
C TYR A 33 -10.35 24.08 -12.01
N ALA A 34 -10.57 25.14 -12.80
CA ALA A 34 -9.89 26.42 -12.59
C ALA A 34 -10.13 27.03 -11.20
N ASN A 35 -11.31 26.82 -10.61
CA ASN A 35 -11.62 27.25 -9.24
C ASN A 35 -10.90 26.43 -8.15
N GLN A 36 -10.29 25.30 -8.52
CA GLN A 36 -9.51 24.41 -7.66
C GLN A 36 -8.01 24.54 -7.92
N GLU A 37 -7.55 25.56 -8.66
CA GLU A 37 -6.13 25.76 -8.97
C GLU A 37 -5.28 25.78 -7.70
N VAL A 38 -5.74 26.37 -6.60
CA VAL A 38 -5.01 26.37 -5.31
C VAL A 38 -4.71 24.96 -4.77
N MET A 39 -5.42 23.93 -5.25
CA MET A 39 -5.27 22.52 -4.88
C MET A 39 -4.62 21.68 -5.99
N HIS A 40 -3.93 22.29 -6.96
CA HIS A 40 -3.36 21.60 -8.14
C HIS A 40 -2.55 20.35 -7.75
N LEU A 41 -1.67 20.44 -6.74
CA LEU A 41 -0.90 19.27 -6.26
C LEU A 41 -1.79 18.13 -5.73
N THR A 42 -2.92 18.45 -5.11
CA THR A 42 -3.88 17.43 -4.63
C THR A 42 -4.60 16.77 -5.81
N LEU A 43 -4.93 17.53 -6.85
CA LEU A 43 -5.49 16.98 -8.09
C LEU A 43 -4.47 16.06 -8.79
N ALA A 44 -3.21 16.50 -8.90
CA ALA A 44 -2.13 15.67 -9.43
C ALA A 44 -1.95 14.37 -8.65
N TYR A 45 -2.10 14.42 -7.32
CA TYR A 45 -2.06 13.22 -6.47
C TYR A 45 -3.13 12.20 -6.87
N PHE A 46 -4.37 12.61 -7.07
CA PHE A 46 -5.44 11.70 -7.48
C PHE A 46 -5.16 11.07 -8.85
N ALA A 47 -4.62 11.84 -9.80
CA ALA A 47 -4.23 11.34 -11.12
C ALA A 47 -3.14 10.25 -11.01
N VAL A 48 -2.02 10.60 -10.38
CA VAL A 48 -0.81 9.76 -10.31
C VAL A 48 -1.06 8.53 -9.43
N ALA A 49 -1.72 8.70 -8.28
CA ALA A 49 -2.07 7.59 -7.40
C ALA A 49 -3.09 6.64 -8.07
N GLY A 50 -4.06 7.16 -8.81
CA GLY A 50 -4.99 6.35 -9.59
C GLY A 50 -4.29 5.55 -10.70
N LEU A 51 -3.35 6.15 -11.43
CA LEU A 51 -2.52 5.45 -12.42
C LEU A 51 -1.69 4.34 -11.78
N SER A 52 -1.14 4.60 -10.58
CA SER A 52 -0.43 3.59 -9.80
C SER A 52 -1.32 2.40 -9.43
N LEU A 53 -2.52 2.66 -8.89
CA LEU A 53 -3.50 1.61 -8.57
C LEU A 53 -3.89 0.76 -9.79
N LEU A 54 -3.93 1.37 -10.98
CA LEU A 54 -4.22 0.69 -12.24
C LEU A 54 -3.01 0.00 -12.87
N ARG A 55 -1.79 0.12 -12.34
CA ARG A 55 -0.55 -0.34 -12.98
C ARG A 55 -0.31 0.31 -14.35
N ALA A 56 -0.55 1.61 -14.42
CA ALA A 56 -0.39 2.43 -15.61
C ALA A 56 0.54 3.63 -15.34
N LEU A 57 1.38 3.54 -14.30
CA LEU A 57 2.32 4.62 -13.96
C LEU A 57 3.42 4.79 -15.01
N ASP A 58 3.66 3.78 -15.83
CA ASP A 58 4.53 3.82 -17.01
C ASP A 58 3.99 4.69 -18.16
N TRP A 59 2.73 5.11 -18.09
CA TRP A 59 2.10 5.99 -19.10
C TRP A 59 2.45 7.47 -18.91
N VAL A 60 3.16 7.79 -17.83
CA VAL A 60 3.62 9.15 -17.48
C VAL A 60 5.12 9.12 -17.17
N ASN A 61 5.80 10.24 -17.41
CA ASN A 61 7.22 10.34 -17.07
C ASN A 61 7.39 10.63 -15.57
N ARG A 62 7.89 9.62 -14.85
CA ARG A 62 8.08 9.67 -13.39
C ARG A 62 9.11 10.71 -12.97
N ASP A 63 10.17 10.89 -13.75
CA ASP A 63 11.25 11.83 -13.43
C ASP A 63 10.77 13.28 -13.63
N ASP A 64 10.07 13.55 -14.74
CA ASP A 64 9.45 14.85 -15.00
C ASP A 64 8.42 15.22 -13.92
N ILE A 65 7.61 14.25 -13.48
CA ILE A 65 6.67 14.46 -12.37
C ILE A 65 7.42 14.76 -11.08
N ALA A 66 8.47 14.01 -10.75
CA ALA A 66 9.24 14.26 -9.53
C ALA A 66 9.87 15.66 -9.53
N GLU A 67 10.50 16.06 -10.63
CA GLU A 67 11.07 17.40 -10.80
C GLU A 67 9.98 18.49 -10.71
N TRP A 68 8.84 18.27 -11.36
CA TRP A 68 7.71 19.19 -11.30
C TRP A 68 7.20 19.35 -9.87
N ILE A 69 7.00 18.27 -9.12
CA ILE A 69 6.54 18.32 -7.72
C ILE A 69 7.56 19.05 -6.84
N LEU A 70 8.85 18.73 -6.97
CA LEU A 70 9.91 19.40 -6.20
C LEU A 70 9.94 20.91 -6.45
N SER A 71 9.53 21.37 -7.64
CA SER A 71 9.44 22.81 -7.94
C SER A 71 8.39 23.57 -7.12
N PHE A 72 7.49 22.88 -6.41
CA PHE A 72 6.50 23.49 -5.51
C PHE A 72 6.99 23.58 -4.06
N GLN A 73 8.18 23.04 -3.76
CA GLN A 73 8.73 23.11 -2.42
C GLN A 73 9.09 24.56 -2.07
N VAL A 74 8.60 25.02 -0.92
CA VAL A 74 8.92 26.34 -0.37
C VAL A 74 10.13 26.17 0.54
N HIS A 75 11.23 26.82 0.19
CA HIS A 75 12.47 26.79 0.96
C HIS A 75 12.63 28.08 1.79
N PRO A 76 13.27 27.99 2.98
CA PRO A 76 13.63 29.18 3.74
C PRO A 76 14.71 29.99 3.02
N GLU A 77 14.62 31.32 3.10
CA GLU A 77 15.66 32.25 2.66
C GLU A 77 16.76 32.39 3.72
N ALA A 78 17.95 32.86 3.33
CA ALA A 78 19.15 32.88 4.18
C ALA A 78 19.03 33.68 5.49
N ASN A 79 18.02 34.55 5.60
CA ASN A 79 17.75 35.40 6.76
C ASN A 79 16.41 35.08 7.44
N ASP A 80 15.73 34.00 7.05
CA ASP A 80 14.44 33.67 7.62
C ASP A 80 14.59 33.19 9.06
N ASP A 81 13.90 33.87 9.96
CA ASP A 81 13.70 33.41 11.31
C ASP A 81 12.64 32.29 11.29
N PHE A 82 12.95 31.12 11.84
CA PHE A 82 11.96 30.04 12.00
C PHE A 82 10.85 30.44 12.98
N ASP A 83 11.04 31.51 13.76
CA ASP A 83 10.03 32.13 14.62
C ASP A 83 9.11 33.12 13.85
N SER A 84 9.36 33.38 12.56
CA SER A 84 8.46 34.18 11.70
C SER A 84 7.06 33.57 11.53
N GLY A 85 6.92 32.29 11.89
CA GLY A 85 5.67 31.53 11.80
C GLY A 85 5.38 30.97 10.40
N GLN A 86 6.21 31.24 9.39
CA GLN A 86 6.02 30.72 8.03
C GLN A 86 6.16 29.20 7.98
N PHE A 87 5.30 28.55 7.18
CA PHE A 87 5.36 27.11 6.90
C PHE A 87 6.16 26.83 5.62
N TYR A 88 7.18 25.96 5.70
CA TYR A 88 8.09 25.55 4.61
C TYR A 88 7.79 24.13 4.12
N GLY A 89 6.61 23.95 3.52
CA GLY A 89 6.17 22.70 2.91
C GLY A 89 6.12 22.82 1.39
N PHE A 90 5.01 22.40 0.79
CA PHE A 90 4.73 22.59 -0.62
C PHE A 90 3.54 23.53 -0.80
N CYS A 91 3.65 24.45 -1.76
CA CYS A 91 2.51 25.26 -2.18
C CYS A 91 1.57 24.43 -3.06
N GLY A 92 0.26 24.73 -3.05
CA GLY A 92 -0.69 23.97 -3.86
C GLY A 92 -0.77 24.41 -5.32
N SER A 93 -0.30 25.62 -5.64
CA SER A 93 -0.28 26.25 -6.96
C SER A 93 0.86 27.24 -7.04
N ARG A 94 1.48 27.35 -8.23
CA ARG A 94 2.48 28.39 -8.55
C ARG A 94 1.87 29.69 -9.08
N THR A 95 0.60 29.67 -9.48
CA THR A 95 -0.06 30.81 -10.15
C THR A 95 -0.98 31.61 -9.22
N THR A 96 -1.41 31.00 -8.10
CA THR A 96 -2.24 31.69 -7.11
C THR A 96 -1.40 32.69 -6.30
N GLN A 97 -1.78 33.97 -6.32
CA GLN A 97 -1.12 35.03 -5.55
C GLN A 97 -2.08 35.59 -4.50
N TYR A 98 -1.65 35.65 -3.24
CA TYR A 98 -2.41 36.29 -2.17
C TYR A 98 -1.84 37.69 -1.87
N PRO A 99 -2.69 38.73 -1.76
CA PRO A 99 -2.22 40.04 -1.37
C PRO A 99 -1.71 40.02 0.07
N SER A 100 -0.44 40.37 0.26
CA SER A 100 0.15 40.60 1.58
C SER A 100 0.24 42.09 1.86
N ASN A 101 -0.22 42.53 3.03
CA ASN A 101 -0.08 43.91 3.49
C ASN A 101 1.33 44.23 4.02
N SER A 102 2.21 43.22 4.16
CA SER A 102 3.52 43.35 4.80
C SER A 102 4.72 43.22 3.85
N VAL A 103 4.51 42.87 2.58
CA VAL A 103 5.60 42.69 1.59
C VAL A 103 5.34 43.54 0.35
N LYS A 104 6.37 44.22 -0.15
CA LYS A 104 6.32 45.13 -1.31
C LYS A 104 6.05 44.44 -2.66
N ASP A 105 6.01 43.12 -2.69
CA ASP A 105 5.78 42.28 -3.88
C ASP A 105 4.65 41.27 -3.54
N PRO A 106 3.68 41.01 -4.45
CA PRO A 106 2.64 40.02 -4.20
C PRO A 106 3.27 38.65 -3.94
N CYS A 107 3.13 38.18 -2.71
CA CYS A 107 3.77 36.97 -2.20
C CYS A 107 3.38 35.73 -3.02
N HIS A 108 4.37 34.88 -3.28
CA HIS A 108 4.21 33.51 -3.75
C HIS A 108 3.23 32.75 -2.83
N ASN A 109 2.44 31.84 -3.40
CA ASN A 109 1.49 31.01 -2.66
C ASN A 109 2.16 30.33 -1.46
N GLY A 110 1.60 30.49 -0.26
CA GLY A 110 2.13 29.87 0.95
C GLY A 110 2.02 28.34 0.93
N SER A 111 2.88 27.68 1.70
CA SER A 111 2.77 26.22 1.90
C SER A 111 1.46 25.84 2.55
N HIS A 112 0.96 24.64 2.23
CA HIS A 112 -0.30 24.11 2.75
C HIS A 112 -0.16 22.63 3.12
N LEU A 113 -0.68 22.20 4.28
CA LEU A 113 -0.51 20.83 4.78
C LEU A 113 -1.01 19.76 3.79
N ALA A 114 -2.20 19.95 3.20
CA ALA A 114 -2.74 19.00 2.22
C ALA A 114 -1.88 18.90 0.94
N SER A 115 -1.27 20.01 0.53
CA SER A 115 -0.37 20.07 -0.63
C SER A 115 0.96 19.39 -0.33
N THR A 116 1.53 19.63 0.86
CA THR A 116 2.72 18.93 1.37
C THR A 116 2.50 17.43 1.46
N TYR A 117 1.35 16.99 2.00
CA TYR A 117 0.97 15.58 2.02
C TYR A 117 0.91 15.00 0.60
N SER A 118 0.20 15.68 -0.31
CA SER A 118 0.03 15.24 -1.69
C SER A 118 1.36 15.15 -2.44
N ALA A 119 2.24 16.15 -2.28
CA ALA A 119 3.57 16.18 -2.87
C ALA A 119 4.41 14.99 -2.45
N LEU A 120 4.55 14.77 -1.13
CA LEU A 120 5.33 13.65 -0.59
C LEU A 120 4.74 12.30 -1.01
N ALA A 121 3.41 12.18 -1.06
CA ALA A 121 2.75 10.97 -1.53
C ALA A 121 3.04 10.70 -3.02
N ILE A 122 2.94 11.71 -3.89
CA ILE A 122 3.28 11.59 -5.31
C ILE A 122 4.74 11.18 -5.48
N LEU A 123 5.67 11.88 -4.82
CA LEU A 123 7.10 11.57 -4.88
C LEU A 123 7.37 10.12 -4.53
N LYS A 124 6.76 9.62 -3.45
CA LYS A 124 6.87 8.22 -3.06
C LYS A 124 6.27 7.25 -4.08
N ILE A 125 5.14 7.59 -4.70
CA ILE A 125 4.48 6.77 -5.73
C ILE A 125 5.35 6.67 -6.98
N VAL A 126 5.96 7.78 -7.43
CA VAL A 126 6.82 7.79 -8.62
C VAL A 126 8.22 7.20 -8.37
N GLY A 127 8.54 6.85 -7.12
CA GLY A 127 9.77 6.16 -6.73
C GLY A 127 10.90 7.10 -6.28
N TYR A 128 10.60 8.37 -6.03
CA TYR A 128 11.55 9.31 -5.43
C TYR A 128 11.73 9.02 -3.94
N ASP A 129 12.99 8.97 -3.47
CA ASP A 129 13.28 8.81 -2.06
C ASP A 129 13.06 10.14 -1.32
N VAL A 130 11.90 10.26 -0.67
CA VAL A 130 11.50 11.44 0.10
C VAL A 130 12.46 11.77 1.26
N LEU A 131 13.34 10.84 1.67
CA LEU A 131 14.37 11.10 2.67
C LEU A 131 15.50 12.01 2.15
N ASN A 132 15.57 12.24 0.83
CA ASN A 132 16.50 13.21 0.24
C ASN A 132 16.03 14.67 0.38
N ILE A 133 14.79 14.89 0.81
CA ILE A 133 14.28 16.24 1.11
C ILE A 133 14.84 16.67 2.46
N ASP A 134 15.35 17.90 2.55
CA ASP A 134 15.64 18.52 3.85
C ASP A 134 14.33 18.75 4.61
N SER A 135 13.98 17.77 5.44
CA SER A 135 12.72 17.72 6.18
C SER A 135 12.74 18.61 7.41
N LYS A 136 13.91 19.12 7.83
CA LYS A 136 14.03 19.86 9.09
C LYS A 136 13.29 21.21 9.04
N PRO A 137 13.46 22.08 8.03
CA PRO A 137 12.66 23.30 7.89
C PRO A 137 11.15 23.00 7.83
N LEU A 138 10.77 21.95 7.10
CA LEU A 138 9.39 21.53 6.92
C LEU A 138 8.76 21.12 8.25
N LEU A 139 9.40 20.24 9.02
CA LEU A 139 8.86 19.72 10.27
C LEU A 139 8.88 20.77 11.39
N LEU A 140 9.96 21.55 11.52
CA LEU A 140 10.04 22.61 12.52
C LEU A 140 8.95 23.67 12.29
N SER A 141 8.75 24.09 11.04
CA SER A 141 7.71 25.06 10.73
C SER A 141 6.30 24.46 10.78
N MET A 142 6.12 23.19 10.41
CA MET A 142 4.83 22.48 10.57
C MET A 142 4.39 22.43 12.03
N ARG A 143 5.33 22.31 12.97
CA ARG A 143 5.04 22.28 14.40
C ARG A 143 4.30 23.53 14.87
N ASN A 144 4.58 24.69 14.26
CA ASN A 144 3.93 25.96 14.57
C ASN A 144 2.46 26.02 14.10
N LEU A 145 2.04 25.11 13.22
CA LEU A 145 0.65 24.99 12.78
C LEU A 145 -0.22 24.24 13.79
N GLN A 146 0.38 23.52 14.73
CA GLN A 146 -0.36 22.80 15.76
C GLN A 146 -0.92 23.78 16.79
N GLN A 147 -2.21 23.66 17.04
CA GLN A 147 -2.95 24.50 17.98
C GLN A 147 -2.83 23.98 19.42
N PRO A 148 -3.12 24.82 20.43
CA PRO A 148 -3.07 24.42 21.83
C PRO A 148 -3.94 23.20 22.17
N ASP A 149 -5.07 23.03 21.45
CA ASP A 149 -6.02 21.93 21.62
C ASP A 149 -5.60 20.65 20.87
N GLY A 150 -4.47 20.66 20.16
CA GLY A 150 -3.93 19.54 19.40
C GLY A 150 -4.36 19.48 17.92
N SER A 151 -5.31 20.31 17.49
CA SER A 151 -5.68 20.46 16.08
C SER A 151 -4.57 21.09 15.25
N PHE A 152 -4.70 21.08 13.93
CA PHE A 152 -3.74 21.71 13.02
C PHE A 152 -4.43 22.73 12.13
N MET A 153 -3.79 23.88 11.96
CA MET A 153 -4.08 24.80 10.86
C MET A 153 -3.40 24.28 9.58
N PRO A 154 -4.00 24.45 8.41
CA PRO A 154 -3.40 23.99 7.16
C PRO A 154 -2.25 24.89 6.68
N THR A 155 -2.22 26.14 7.10
CA THR A 155 -1.24 27.14 6.67
C THR A 155 -1.04 28.20 7.75
N HIS A 156 0.07 28.94 7.68
CA HIS A 156 0.49 29.89 8.71
C HIS A 156 -0.32 31.20 8.74
N ILE A 157 -1.04 31.52 7.67
CA ILE A 157 -1.77 32.79 7.53
C ILE A 157 -3.15 32.81 8.20
N GLY A 158 -3.65 31.69 8.71
CA GLY A 158 -5.04 31.60 9.19
C GLY A 158 -5.93 30.75 8.28
N ALA A 159 -6.59 29.75 8.86
CA ALA A 159 -7.62 28.93 8.21
C ALA A 159 -8.36 28.10 9.28
N GLU A 160 -9.33 27.29 8.86
CA GLU A 160 -10.03 26.35 9.74
C GLU A 160 -9.09 25.28 10.32
N THR A 161 -9.48 24.70 11.45
CA THR A 161 -8.75 23.61 12.11
C THR A 161 -9.66 22.40 12.25
N ASP A 162 -9.24 21.25 11.72
CA ASP A 162 -10.02 20.01 11.80
C ASP A 162 -9.16 18.77 11.55
N LEU A 163 -9.79 17.60 11.68
CA LEU A 163 -9.16 16.29 11.54
C LEU A 163 -8.45 16.06 10.19
N ARG A 164 -8.82 16.74 9.09
CA ARG A 164 -8.12 16.58 7.80
C ARG A 164 -6.66 16.96 7.94
N PHE A 165 -6.39 18.04 8.66
CA PHE A 165 -5.05 18.57 8.82
C PHE A 165 -4.25 17.82 9.88
N VAL A 166 -4.92 17.27 10.90
CA VAL A 166 -4.32 16.31 11.83
C VAL A 166 -3.84 15.06 11.07
N TYR A 167 -4.69 14.51 10.19
CA TYR A 167 -4.30 13.39 9.32
C TYR A 167 -3.15 13.75 8.38
N CYS A 168 -3.20 14.92 7.71
CA CYS A 168 -2.13 15.36 6.81
C CYS A 168 -0.80 15.46 7.57
N ALA A 169 -0.77 16.10 8.73
CA ALA A 169 0.43 16.22 9.55
C ALA A 169 0.96 14.84 9.98
N ALA A 170 0.08 13.92 10.39
CA ALA A 170 0.48 12.58 10.81
C ALA A 170 1.05 11.76 9.63
N ALA A 171 0.44 11.88 8.44
CA ALA A 171 0.91 11.23 7.22
C ALA A 171 2.25 11.79 6.76
N ILE A 172 2.46 13.12 6.83
CA ILE A 172 3.74 13.76 6.53
C ILE A 172 4.84 13.24 7.45
N CYS A 173 4.63 13.29 8.77
CA CYS A 173 5.57 12.74 9.76
C CYS A 173 5.88 11.25 9.50
N SER A 174 4.85 10.46 9.20
CA SER A 174 5.00 9.03 8.89
C SER A 174 5.83 8.78 7.62
N MET A 175 5.59 9.53 6.54
CA MET A 175 6.33 9.40 5.29
C MET A 175 7.81 9.80 5.45
N LEU A 176 8.09 10.84 6.23
CA LEU A 176 9.43 11.33 6.52
C LEU A 176 10.14 10.55 7.64
N LYS A 177 9.42 9.64 8.33
CA LYS A 177 9.90 8.89 9.50
C LYS A 177 10.41 9.78 10.64
N ASP A 178 9.87 10.99 10.75
CA ASP A 178 10.24 11.96 11.78
C ASP A 178 8.98 12.65 12.32
N TRP A 179 8.76 12.48 13.62
CA TRP A 179 7.59 12.99 14.35
C TRP A 179 7.89 14.30 15.10
N SER A 180 9.06 14.92 14.90
CA SER A 180 9.44 16.18 15.54
C SER A 180 8.53 17.36 15.17
N GLY A 181 7.83 17.27 14.03
CA GLY A 181 6.90 18.27 13.54
C GLY A 181 5.52 18.30 14.22
N MET A 182 5.27 17.46 15.24
CA MET A 182 4.02 17.50 16.01
C MET A 182 4.18 17.01 17.45
N ASP A 183 3.30 17.50 18.32
CA ASP A 183 2.98 16.89 19.60
C ASP A 183 1.88 15.83 19.40
N LYS A 184 2.30 14.56 19.39
CA LYS A 184 1.40 13.42 19.16
C LYS A 184 0.36 13.26 20.27
N GLU A 185 0.70 13.58 21.51
CA GLU A 185 -0.21 13.38 22.65
C GLU A 185 -1.36 14.37 22.59
N LYS A 186 -1.08 15.65 22.28
CA LYS A 186 -2.13 16.64 22.06
C LYS A 186 -3.00 16.32 20.83
N ALA A 187 -2.38 15.91 19.73
CA ALA A 187 -3.13 15.51 18.53
C ALA A 187 -4.07 14.33 18.83
N LYS A 188 -3.60 13.34 19.61
CA LYS A 188 -4.40 12.22 20.09
C LYS A 188 -5.58 12.68 20.96
N GLU A 189 -5.35 13.57 21.93
CA GLU A 189 -6.42 14.13 22.77
C GLU A 189 -7.48 14.86 21.93
N HIS A 190 -7.06 15.66 20.95
CA HIS A 190 -7.98 16.31 20.01
C HIS A 190 -8.84 15.29 19.26
N ILE A 191 -8.22 14.23 18.72
CA ILE A 191 -8.92 13.18 17.97
C ILE A 191 -9.95 12.48 18.85
N ILE A 192 -9.59 12.09 20.08
CA ILE A 192 -10.51 11.40 21.01
C ILE A 192 -11.73 12.28 21.29
N ASN A 193 -11.52 13.58 21.49
CA ASN A 193 -12.61 14.54 21.72
C ASN A 193 -13.50 14.76 20.48
N CYS A 194 -13.07 14.31 19.30
CA CYS A 194 -13.89 14.34 18.08
C CYS A 194 -14.80 13.12 17.94
N GLN A 195 -14.65 12.06 18.75
CA GLN A 195 -15.57 10.93 18.73
C GLN A 195 -16.93 11.39 19.29
N SER A 196 -17.97 11.28 18.47
CA SER A 196 -19.31 11.71 18.84
C SER A 196 -20.09 10.61 19.57
N TYR A 197 -21.24 10.99 20.11
CA TYR A 197 -22.13 10.10 20.86
C TYR A 197 -22.65 8.90 20.05
N ASP A 198 -22.55 8.95 18.72
CA ASP A 198 -23.04 7.91 17.83
C ASP A 198 -21.92 6.97 17.32
N GLY A 199 -20.67 7.17 17.77
CA GLY A 199 -19.52 6.31 17.52
C GLY A 199 -18.55 6.80 16.44
N GLY A 200 -19.06 7.53 15.45
CA GLY A 200 -18.23 8.14 14.42
C GLY A 200 -17.48 9.38 14.94
N PHE A 201 -16.63 9.95 14.08
CA PHE A 201 -15.90 11.18 14.41
C PHE A 201 -16.40 12.35 13.58
N GLY A 202 -16.65 13.47 14.26
CA GLY A 202 -16.86 14.76 13.63
C GLY A 202 -15.55 15.39 13.19
N MET A 203 -15.61 16.43 12.36
CA MET A 203 -14.41 17.15 11.88
C MET A 203 -13.70 17.90 13.03
N VAL A 204 -14.49 18.38 13.99
CA VAL A 204 -14.06 19.04 15.23
C VAL A 204 -14.86 18.49 16.41
N PRO A 205 -14.41 18.67 17.66
CA PRO A 205 -15.15 18.22 18.84
C PRO A 205 -16.60 18.73 18.86
N GLY A 206 -17.54 17.82 19.13
CA GLY A 206 -18.98 18.12 19.18
C GLY A 206 -19.69 18.29 17.84
N SER A 207 -18.98 18.21 16.70
CA SER A 207 -19.62 18.23 15.37
C SER A 207 -20.23 16.89 14.99
N GLU A 208 -21.11 16.89 13.97
CA GLU A 208 -21.74 15.67 13.46
C GLU A 208 -20.70 14.70 12.89
N SER A 209 -20.83 13.42 13.25
CA SER A 209 -19.99 12.35 12.74
C SER A 209 -20.04 12.24 11.22
N HIS A 210 -18.87 12.15 10.59
CA HIS A 210 -18.72 12.13 9.15
C HIS A 210 -17.68 11.10 8.70
N GLY A 211 -17.90 10.44 7.56
CA GLY A 211 -17.03 9.37 7.07
C GLY A 211 -15.59 9.83 6.83
N GLY A 212 -15.43 11.03 6.28
CA GLY A 212 -14.10 11.63 6.10
C GLY A 212 -13.41 11.94 7.43
N GLY A 213 -14.10 12.55 8.39
CA GLY A 213 -13.55 12.82 9.73
C GLY A 213 -13.17 11.53 10.47
N THR A 214 -14.03 10.52 10.37
CA THR A 214 -13.81 9.18 10.92
C THR A 214 -12.57 8.50 10.34
N PHE A 215 -12.40 8.55 9.01
CA PHE A 215 -11.17 8.06 8.39
C PHE A 215 -9.94 8.82 8.90
N CYS A 216 -9.97 10.15 8.88
CA CYS A 216 -8.86 10.98 9.31
C CYS A 216 -8.47 10.70 10.77
N ALA A 217 -9.44 10.58 11.68
CA ALA A 217 -9.22 10.21 13.08
C ALA A 217 -8.51 8.87 13.23
N VAL A 218 -9.11 7.81 12.67
CA VAL A 218 -8.64 6.43 12.84
C VAL A 218 -7.29 6.25 12.16
N ALA A 219 -7.12 6.77 10.93
CA ALA A 219 -5.85 6.72 10.21
C ALA A 219 -4.75 7.50 10.93
N ALA A 220 -5.03 8.69 11.48
CA ALA A 220 -4.04 9.46 12.21
C ALA A 220 -3.60 8.74 13.50
N LEU A 221 -4.53 8.20 14.29
CA LEU A 221 -4.21 7.39 15.47
C LEU A 221 -3.39 6.16 15.11
N TYR A 222 -3.72 5.51 13.99
CA TYR A 222 -3.00 4.34 13.48
C TYR A 222 -1.57 4.69 13.08
N LEU A 223 -1.38 5.75 12.28
CA LEU A 223 -0.07 6.23 11.85
C LEU A 223 0.80 6.65 13.04
N MET A 224 0.19 7.30 14.05
CA MET A 224 0.85 7.66 15.29
C MET A 224 1.14 6.45 16.20
N GLY A 225 0.63 5.26 15.90
CA GLY A 225 0.85 4.05 16.70
C GLY A 225 0.07 4.02 18.01
N PHE A 226 -0.98 4.84 18.15
CA PHE A 226 -1.88 4.82 19.31
C PHE A 226 -2.93 3.71 19.22
N ILE A 227 -3.22 3.22 18.02
CA ILE A 227 -4.06 2.06 17.79
C ILE A 227 -3.32 1.03 16.92
N GLN A 228 -3.54 -0.26 17.20
CA GLN A 228 -2.97 -1.39 16.45
C GLN A 228 -3.95 -1.87 15.37
N PRO A 229 -3.52 -2.62 14.34
CA PRO A 229 -4.46 -3.26 13.41
C PRO A 229 -5.41 -4.21 14.14
N ASP A 230 -6.58 -4.46 13.54
CA ASP A 230 -7.54 -5.50 13.99
C ASP A 230 -8.12 -5.26 15.39
N LEU A 231 -8.51 -4.02 15.69
CA LEU A 231 -9.11 -3.68 16.99
C LEU A 231 -10.43 -4.43 17.26
N ALA A 232 -11.16 -4.85 16.22
CA ALA A 232 -12.40 -5.60 16.36
C ALA A 232 -12.20 -6.98 17.03
N SER A 233 -10.98 -7.53 16.99
CA SER A 233 -10.65 -8.78 17.69
C SER A 233 -10.63 -8.66 19.21
N ASN A 234 -10.46 -7.43 19.76
CA ASN A 234 -10.26 -7.17 21.19
C ASN A 234 -11.20 -6.08 21.75
N LEU A 235 -12.51 -6.18 21.46
CA LEU A 235 -13.54 -5.22 21.90
C LEU A 235 -13.72 -5.09 23.43
N ARG A 236 -13.02 -5.88 24.25
CA ARG A 236 -13.21 -5.94 25.72
C ARG A 236 -12.19 -5.12 26.53
N GLU A 237 -11.11 -4.64 25.93
CA GLU A 237 -10.14 -3.79 26.64
C GLU A 237 -10.58 -2.32 26.64
N SER A 238 -10.14 -1.57 27.67
CA SER A 238 -10.36 -0.12 27.78
C SER A 238 -9.67 0.59 26.62
N ALA A 239 -10.35 0.69 25.49
CA ALA A 239 -9.82 1.28 24.28
C ALA A 239 -9.75 2.81 24.41
N LEU A 240 -8.76 3.40 23.74
CA LEU A 240 -8.55 4.84 23.64
C LEU A 240 -9.78 5.59 23.07
N ILE A 241 -10.58 4.86 22.29
CA ILE A 241 -11.81 5.29 21.61
C ILE A 241 -12.85 4.17 21.77
N ASP A 242 -14.14 4.48 21.67
CA ASP A 242 -15.18 3.46 21.68
C ASP A 242 -15.21 2.72 20.33
N VAL A 243 -14.46 1.63 20.24
CA VAL A 243 -14.32 0.83 19.01
C VAL A 243 -15.62 0.11 18.66
N GLN A 244 -16.40 -0.33 19.66
CA GLN A 244 -17.64 -1.03 19.41
C GLN A 244 -18.64 -0.09 18.74
N LEU A 245 -18.85 1.09 19.31
CA LEU A 245 -19.78 2.07 18.78
C LEU A 245 -19.30 2.60 17.42
N LEU A 246 -18.00 2.79 17.24
CA LEU A 246 -17.40 3.13 15.94
C LEU A 246 -17.68 2.06 14.88
N LEU A 247 -17.49 0.78 15.22
CA LEU A 247 -17.76 -0.32 14.30
C LEU A 247 -19.24 -0.36 13.89
N GLU A 248 -20.16 -0.26 14.86
CA GLU A 248 -21.59 -0.18 14.60
C GLU A 248 -21.93 1.01 13.70
N TRP A 249 -21.33 2.18 13.95
CA TRP A 249 -21.52 3.38 13.14
C TRP A 249 -21.06 3.17 11.69
N CYS A 250 -19.88 2.57 11.48
CA CYS A 250 -19.33 2.28 10.16
C CYS A 250 -20.17 1.27 9.38
N LEU A 251 -20.62 0.18 10.01
CA LEU A 251 -21.45 -0.83 9.35
C LEU A 251 -22.81 -0.25 8.93
N GLN A 252 -23.39 0.64 9.73
CA GLN A 252 -24.62 1.39 9.39
C GLN A 252 -24.42 2.46 8.29
N ARG A 253 -23.23 2.57 7.68
CA ARG A 253 -23.01 3.43 6.51
C ARG A 253 -23.25 2.73 5.20
N GLN A 254 -23.24 1.39 5.14
CA GLN A 254 -23.66 0.71 3.93
C GLN A 254 -25.18 0.83 3.79
N ALA A 255 -25.65 1.50 2.74
CA ALA A 255 -27.06 1.74 2.50
C ALA A 255 -27.67 0.59 1.66
N ALA A 256 -28.99 0.66 1.47
CA ALA A 256 -29.74 -0.37 0.75
C ALA A 256 -29.36 -0.49 -0.74
N ASP A 257 -28.75 0.54 -1.32
CA ASP A 257 -28.21 0.53 -2.69
C ASP A 257 -26.82 -0.11 -2.79
N GLY A 258 -26.28 -0.63 -1.68
CA GLY A 258 -24.96 -1.26 -1.60
C GLY A 258 -23.81 -0.28 -1.38
N GLY A 259 -24.01 1.01 -1.70
CA GLY A 259 -23.04 2.08 -1.52
C GLY A 259 -22.90 2.53 -0.07
N PHE A 260 -21.94 3.42 0.19
CA PHE A 260 -21.71 4.00 1.52
C PHE A 260 -22.16 5.46 1.59
N GLN A 261 -22.92 5.81 2.62
CA GLN A 261 -23.22 7.20 2.97
C GLN A 261 -22.14 7.79 3.90
N GLY A 262 -21.85 9.09 3.77
CA GLY A 262 -20.88 9.77 4.64
C GLY A 262 -21.39 10.07 6.05
N ARG A 263 -22.71 10.19 6.20
CA ARG A 263 -23.41 10.44 7.47
C ARG A 263 -24.85 9.95 7.35
N ARG A 264 -25.55 9.84 8.48
CA ARG A 264 -26.92 9.33 8.55
C ARG A 264 -27.87 10.13 7.63
N ASN A 265 -28.80 9.43 6.96
CA ASN A 265 -29.84 10.02 6.11
C ASN A 265 -29.30 10.88 4.95
N LYS A 266 -28.15 10.49 4.38
CA LYS A 266 -27.60 11.08 3.16
C LYS A 266 -27.48 10.01 2.08
N PRO A 267 -27.52 10.39 0.79
CA PRO A 267 -27.32 9.43 -0.29
C PRO A 267 -25.93 8.79 -0.21
N SER A 268 -25.82 7.57 -0.72
CA SER A 268 -24.54 6.91 -0.95
C SER A 268 -23.70 7.70 -1.94
N ASP A 269 -22.39 7.65 -1.75
CA ASP A 269 -21.42 8.37 -2.57
C ASP A 269 -20.16 7.50 -2.74
N THR A 270 -19.68 7.41 -3.98
CA THR A 270 -18.53 6.61 -4.40
C THR A 270 -17.33 6.73 -3.47
N CYS A 271 -17.00 7.92 -2.98
CA CYS A 271 -15.79 8.10 -2.18
C CYS A 271 -15.85 7.42 -0.81
N TYR A 272 -17.05 7.25 -0.22
CA TYR A 272 -17.18 6.61 1.09
C TYR A 272 -16.95 5.12 1.06
N ALA A 273 -17.00 4.48 -0.11
CA ALA A 273 -16.57 3.11 -0.28
C ALA A 273 -15.09 2.93 0.14
N PHE A 274 -14.26 3.95 -0.09
CA PHE A 274 -12.90 4.02 0.45
C PHE A 274 -12.87 4.59 1.87
N TRP A 275 -13.50 5.73 2.15
CA TRP A 275 -13.36 6.37 3.47
C TRP A 275 -13.85 5.49 4.61
N ILE A 276 -15.04 4.89 4.48
CA ILE A 276 -15.57 3.96 5.48
C ILE A 276 -14.90 2.59 5.35
N GLY A 277 -14.68 2.12 4.13
CA GLY A 277 -14.03 0.84 3.87
C GLY A 277 -12.62 0.75 4.46
N GLY A 278 -11.84 1.82 4.35
CA GLY A 278 -10.50 1.95 4.92
C GLY A 278 -10.50 1.91 6.44
N VAL A 279 -11.47 2.56 7.09
CA VAL A 279 -11.69 2.44 8.54
C VAL A 279 -11.97 1.00 8.91
N LEU A 280 -12.93 0.35 8.25
CA LEU A 280 -13.28 -1.04 8.50
C LEU A 280 -12.10 -2.00 8.25
N LYS A 281 -11.23 -1.74 7.27
CA LYS A 281 -9.98 -2.49 7.07
C LYS A 281 -9.01 -2.31 8.24
N MET A 282 -8.77 -1.07 8.70
CA MET A 282 -7.92 -0.80 9.86
C MET A 282 -8.44 -1.48 11.13
N LEU A 283 -9.76 -1.52 11.30
CA LEU A 283 -10.43 -2.20 12.41
C LEU A 283 -10.44 -3.74 12.29
N GLY A 284 -10.07 -4.31 11.15
CA GLY A 284 -10.16 -5.77 10.89
C GLY A 284 -11.58 -6.27 10.53
N ALA A 285 -12.53 -5.35 10.35
CA ALA A 285 -13.96 -5.63 10.22
C ALA A 285 -14.52 -5.51 8.79
N TYR A 286 -13.67 -5.28 7.78
CA TYR A 286 -14.12 -5.11 6.39
C TYR A 286 -14.87 -6.33 5.84
N HIS A 287 -14.66 -7.52 6.38
CA HIS A 287 -15.34 -8.75 5.98
C HIS A 287 -16.83 -8.80 6.40
N LEU A 288 -17.30 -7.85 7.22
CA LEU A 288 -18.67 -7.80 7.72
C LEU A 288 -19.65 -7.05 6.81
N ILE A 289 -19.17 -6.41 5.75
CA ILE A 289 -20.01 -5.66 4.82
C ILE A 289 -20.42 -6.54 3.63
N ASP A 290 -21.45 -6.13 2.90
CA ASP A 290 -21.82 -6.78 1.65
C ASP A 290 -20.88 -6.32 0.51
N HIS A 291 -19.85 -7.11 0.22
CA HIS A 291 -18.89 -6.82 -0.86
C HIS A 291 -19.53 -6.87 -2.25
N THR A 292 -20.55 -7.71 -2.44
CA THR A 292 -21.19 -7.87 -3.75
C THR A 292 -22.02 -6.63 -4.07
N ALA A 293 -22.86 -6.20 -3.12
CA ALA A 293 -23.67 -5.00 -3.28
C ALA A 293 -22.79 -3.74 -3.43
N LEU A 294 -21.69 -3.64 -2.67
CA LEU A 294 -20.74 -2.52 -2.82
C LEU A 294 -20.11 -2.50 -4.21
N ARG A 295 -19.68 -3.66 -4.70
CA ARG A 295 -19.09 -3.80 -6.03
C ARG A 295 -20.08 -3.38 -7.11
N GLU A 296 -21.33 -3.86 -7.04
CA GLU A 296 -22.41 -3.49 -7.97
C GLU A 296 -22.68 -1.99 -7.95
N PHE A 297 -22.79 -1.38 -6.77
CA PHE A 297 -22.93 0.08 -6.63
C PHE A 297 -21.80 0.84 -7.34
N LEU A 298 -20.54 0.47 -7.10
CA LEU A 298 -19.40 1.14 -7.73
C LEU A 298 -19.40 1.02 -9.25
N PHE A 299 -19.88 -0.10 -9.81
CA PHE A 299 -20.08 -0.24 -11.26
C PHE A 299 -21.12 0.74 -11.80
N THR A 300 -22.18 1.05 -11.04
CA THR A 300 -23.15 2.06 -11.47
C THR A 300 -22.60 3.49 -11.50
N CYS A 301 -21.50 3.74 -10.78
CA CYS A 301 -20.77 5.02 -10.78
C CYS A 301 -19.64 5.07 -11.83
N GLN A 302 -19.33 3.96 -12.50
CA GLN A 302 -18.35 3.92 -13.60
C GLN A 302 -18.91 4.65 -14.81
N THR A 303 -18.11 5.53 -15.44
CA THR A 303 -18.57 6.29 -16.61
C THR A 303 -18.02 5.76 -17.93
N ASP A 304 -18.69 6.11 -19.03
CA ASP A 304 -18.28 5.70 -20.38
C ASP A 304 -16.96 6.32 -20.85
N PHE A 305 -16.53 7.41 -20.22
CA PHE A 305 -15.28 8.11 -20.51
C PHE A 305 -14.07 7.55 -19.73
N GLY A 306 -14.30 6.58 -18.83
CA GLY A 306 -13.37 6.30 -17.74
C GLY A 306 -13.67 7.16 -16.51
N GLY A 307 -12.86 7.02 -15.46
CA GLY A 307 -13.17 7.62 -14.16
C GLY A 307 -14.50 7.17 -13.51
N PHE A 308 -14.83 7.79 -12.38
CA PHE A 308 -16.04 7.55 -11.60
C PHE A 308 -16.73 8.87 -11.25
N SER A 309 -18.05 8.83 -11.19
CA SER A 309 -18.89 9.91 -10.67
C SER A 309 -19.13 9.73 -9.17
N LYS A 310 -19.62 10.80 -8.52
CA LYS A 310 -20.09 10.75 -7.13
C LYS A 310 -21.28 9.82 -6.91
N PHE A 311 -22.25 9.86 -7.81
CA PHE A 311 -23.52 9.14 -7.72
C PHE A 311 -23.73 8.24 -8.94
N PRO A 312 -24.56 7.19 -8.81
CA PRO A 312 -25.09 6.47 -9.97
C PRO A 312 -25.79 7.44 -10.94
N GLU A 313 -25.78 7.11 -12.24
CA GLU A 313 -26.28 7.91 -13.36
C GLU A 313 -25.27 8.91 -13.97
N LYS A 314 -25.45 9.19 -15.27
CA LYS A 314 -24.50 9.76 -16.26
C LYS A 314 -24.06 11.22 -16.00
N VAL A 315 -23.51 11.49 -14.83
CA VAL A 315 -22.75 12.71 -14.55
C VAL A 315 -21.31 12.51 -15.06
N LEU A 316 -20.66 13.59 -15.48
CA LEU A 316 -19.26 13.55 -15.86
C LEU A 316 -18.41 13.02 -14.69
N PRO A 317 -17.39 12.18 -14.96
CA PRO A 317 -16.46 11.74 -13.93
C PRO A 317 -15.62 12.91 -13.41
N ASP A 318 -15.27 12.88 -12.14
CA ASP A 318 -14.29 13.78 -11.55
C ASP A 318 -13.10 13.02 -10.97
N ILE A 319 -11.96 13.69 -10.89
CA ILE A 319 -10.69 13.05 -10.54
C ILE A 319 -10.67 12.52 -9.10
N TYR A 320 -11.40 13.19 -8.20
CA TYR A 320 -11.50 12.83 -6.79
C TYR A 320 -12.26 11.51 -6.63
N HIS A 321 -13.49 11.42 -7.13
CA HIS A 321 -14.27 10.19 -7.05
C HIS A 321 -13.67 9.10 -7.93
N SER A 322 -12.99 9.46 -9.03
CA SER A 322 -12.23 8.50 -9.83
C SER A 322 -11.15 7.80 -9.02
N TYR A 323 -10.32 8.54 -8.29
CA TYR A 323 -9.31 7.96 -7.42
C TYR A 323 -9.93 7.13 -6.30
N TYR A 324 -10.90 7.65 -5.57
CA TYR A 324 -11.49 6.92 -4.43
C TYR A 324 -12.33 5.72 -4.85
N GLY A 325 -12.97 5.76 -6.02
CA GLY A 325 -13.62 4.60 -6.63
C GLY A 325 -12.61 3.50 -6.95
N LEU A 326 -11.48 3.85 -7.56
CA LEU A 326 -10.37 2.91 -7.81
C LEU A 326 -9.78 2.35 -6.51
N ALA A 327 -9.59 3.21 -5.50
CA ALA A 327 -9.11 2.79 -4.19
C ALA A 327 -10.12 1.82 -3.52
N ALA A 328 -11.42 2.04 -3.68
CA ALA A 328 -12.44 1.11 -3.19
C ALA A 328 -12.39 -0.25 -3.92
N PHE A 329 -12.24 -0.26 -5.25
CA PHE A 329 -12.01 -1.51 -6.00
C PHE A 329 -10.71 -2.22 -5.58
N SER A 330 -9.65 -1.48 -5.23
CA SER A 330 -8.43 -2.05 -4.63
C SER A 330 -8.72 -2.73 -3.29
N LEU A 331 -9.54 -2.13 -2.42
CA LEU A 331 -9.93 -2.74 -1.14
C LEU A 331 -10.76 -4.03 -1.31
N LEU A 332 -11.57 -4.10 -2.37
CA LEU A 332 -12.35 -5.27 -2.79
C LEU A 332 -11.49 -6.37 -3.43
N GLY A 333 -10.27 -6.05 -3.88
CA GLY A 333 -9.39 -6.98 -4.57
C GLY A 333 -9.75 -7.21 -6.04
N GLU A 334 -10.33 -6.22 -6.71
CA GLU A 334 -10.77 -6.30 -8.10
C GLU A 334 -9.62 -6.63 -9.07
N ASP A 335 -9.88 -7.51 -10.03
CA ASP A 335 -8.90 -7.87 -11.05
C ASP A 335 -8.50 -6.66 -11.92
N GLY A 336 -7.19 -6.43 -12.04
CA GLY A 336 -6.63 -5.30 -12.78
C GLY A 336 -6.39 -4.04 -11.94
N VAL A 337 -6.68 -4.07 -10.64
CA VAL A 337 -6.30 -3.07 -9.64
C VAL A 337 -5.32 -3.69 -8.64
N GLU A 338 -4.30 -2.96 -8.18
CA GLU A 338 -3.31 -3.48 -7.23
C GLU A 338 -3.94 -3.89 -5.88
N PRO A 339 -3.83 -5.16 -5.42
CA PRO A 339 -4.16 -5.59 -4.06
C PRO A 339 -2.92 -5.48 -3.14
N MET A 340 -3.10 -5.07 -1.89
CA MET A 340 -1.98 -4.89 -0.94
C MET A 340 -1.26 -6.19 -0.47
N ALA A 341 -1.71 -7.40 -0.83
CA ALA A 341 -1.06 -8.67 -0.49
C ALA A 341 -1.33 -9.79 -1.53
N GLN A 342 -0.92 -9.52 -2.77
CA GLN A 342 -1.45 -10.17 -3.96
C GLN A 342 -1.17 -11.69 -4.12
N VAL A 343 0.04 -12.18 -3.79
CA VAL A 343 0.41 -13.60 -4.05
C VAL A 343 -0.34 -14.56 -3.12
N LEU A 344 -0.44 -14.26 -1.82
CA LEU A 344 -1.16 -15.12 -0.87
C LEU A 344 -2.66 -15.10 -1.15
N TYR A 345 -3.21 -13.94 -1.47
CA TYR A 345 -4.62 -13.77 -1.78
C TYR A 345 -5.04 -14.61 -2.99
N TYR A 346 -4.29 -14.54 -4.09
CA TYR A 346 -4.58 -15.35 -5.29
C TYR A 346 -4.35 -16.84 -5.06
N ALA A 347 -3.33 -17.24 -4.29
CA ALA A 347 -3.10 -18.64 -3.96
C ALA A 347 -4.27 -19.26 -3.17
N VAL A 348 -4.74 -18.57 -2.13
CA VAL A 348 -5.83 -19.03 -1.26
C VAL A 348 -7.17 -19.00 -2.01
N SER A 349 -7.42 -17.96 -2.80
CA SER A 349 -8.66 -17.84 -3.58
C SER A 349 -8.77 -18.92 -4.66
N ALA A 350 -7.67 -19.22 -5.36
CA ALA A 350 -7.62 -20.31 -6.34
C ALA A 350 -7.81 -21.68 -5.68
N LEU A 351 -7.24 -21.89 -4.50
CA LEU A 351 -7.36 -23.15 -3.74
C LEU A 351 -8.78 -23.40 -3.22
N LEU A 352 -9.47 -22.35 -2.77
CA LEU A 352 -10.85 -22.42 -2.26
C LEU A 352 -11.90 -22.41 -3.38
N GLY A 353 -11.52 -22.03 -4.59
CA GLY A 353 -12.37 -22.07 -5.78
C GLY A 353 -12.52 -23.47 -6.40
N SER A 354 -13.25 -23.55 -7.51
CA SER A 354 -13.55 -24.80 -8.22
C SER A 354 -12.35 -25.49 -8.89
N GLY A 355 -11.21 -24.80 -9.02
CA GLY A 355 -9.98 -25.32 -9.63
C GLY A 355 -8.99 -25.98 -8.66
N GLY A 356 -9.20 -25.86 -7.34
CA GLY A 356 -8.36 -26.48 -6.32
C GLY A 356 -6.86 -26.16 -6.47
N HIS A 357 -6.01 -27.14 -6.16
CA HIS A 357 -4.55 -26.97 -6.18
C HIS A 357 -3.96 -26.79 -7.59
N GLU A 358 -4.65 -27.27 -8.63
CA GLU A 358 -4.18 -27.20 -10.02
C GLU A 358 -4.27 -25.76 -10.59
N ALA A 359 -5.23 -24.97 -10.10
CA ALA A 359 -5.41 -23.58 -10.52
C ALA A 359 -4.47 -22.58 -9.81
N VAL A 360 -3.79 -23.00 -8.75
CA VAL A 360 -2.99 -22.10 -7.90
C VAL A 360 -1.86 -21.44 -8.68
N TYR A 361 -1.09 -22.21 -9.45
CA TYR A 361 0.04 -21.63 -10.20
C TYR A 361 -0.43 -20.61 -11.24
N ALA A 362 -1.50 -20.93 -12.00
CA ALA A 362 -2.04 -20.02 -13.00
C ALA A 362 -2.49 -18.68 -12.39
N ALA A 363 -3.05 -18.71 -11.17
CA ALA A 363 -3.45 -17.50 -10.45
C ALA A 363 -2.25 -16.69 -9.92
N VAL A 364 -1.15 -17.34 -9.55
CA VAL A 364 0.01 -16.66 -8.93
C VAL A 364 1.21 -16.46 -9.84
N GLU A 365 1.21 -16.96 -11.07
CA GLU A 365 2.39 -17.01 -11.95
C GLU A 365 3.10 -15.66 -12.06
N LYS A 366 2.40 -14.65 -12.60
CA LYS A 366 2.96 -13.32 -12.83
C LYS A 366 3.42 -12.63 -11.53
N PRO A 367 2.60 -12.56 -10.45
CA PRO A 367 3.03 -11.90 -9.23
C PRO A 367 4.15 -12.68 -8.51
N LEU A 368 4.17 -14.02 -8.61
CA LEU A 368 5.26 -14.85 -8.08
C LEU A 368 6.57 -14.58 -8.83
N GLN A 369 6.57 -14.63 -10.17
CA GLN A 369 7.75 -14.35 -11.00
C GLN A 369 8.32 -12.97 -10.71
N PHE A 370 7.47 -11.95 -10.60
CA PHE A 370 7.88 -10.60 -10.26
C PHE A 370 8.51 -10.54 -8.86
N ALA A 371 7.82 -11.05 -7.83
CA ALA A 371 8.29 -10.98 -6.44
C ALA A 371 9.63 -11.71 -6.24
N GLN A 372 9.78 -12.91 -6.83
CA GLN A 372 11.03 -13.67 -6.70
C GLN A 372 12.18 -13.03 -7.48
N THR A 373 11.91 -12.42 -8.62
CA THR A 373 12.93 -11.68 -9.40
C THR A 373 13.36 -10.41 -8.69
N ALA A 374 12.42 -9.67 -8.10
CA ALA A 374 12.71 -8.49 -7.30
C ALA A 374 13.58 -8.80 -6.07
N ALA A 375 13.53 -10.02 -5.54
CA ALA A 375 14.38 -10.45 -4.43
C ALA A 375 15.88 -10.39 -4.75
N VAL A 376 16.29 -10.41 -6.02
CA VAL A 376 17.70 -10.21 -6.43
C VAL A 376 18.25 -8.88 -5.89
N MET A 377 17.42 -7.85 -5.77
CA MET A 377 17.82 -6.57 -5.18
C MET A 377 18.32 -6.72 -3.74
N GLU A 378 17.85 -7.72 -2.98
CA GLU A 378 18.34 -7.99 -1.61
C GLU A 378 19.82 -8.44 -1.61
N ILE A 379 20.26 -9.19 -2.63
CA ILE A 379 21.67 -9.55 -2.81
C ILE A 379 22.48 -8.32 -3.18
N LEU A 380 22.01 -7.51 -4.12
CA LEU A 380 22.70 -6.30 -4.58
C LEU A 380 22.85 -5.29 -3.44
N HIS A 381 21.79 -5.03 -2.68
CA HIS A 381 21.83 -4.14 -1.53
C HIS A 381 22.75 -4.66 -0.41
N GLY A 382 22.82 -5.98 -0.22
CA GLY A 382 23.76 -6.61 0.72
C GLY A 382 25.23 -6.50 0.28
N LEU A 383 25.52 -6.62 -1.03
CA LEU A 383 26.86 -6.48 -1.60
C LEU A 383 27.37 -5.04 -1.57
N VAL A 384 26.49 -4.07 -1.82
CA VAL A 384 26.82 -2.63 -1.82
C VAL A 384 26.83 -2.05 -0.39
N GLY A 385 26.40 -2.82 0.61
CA GLY A 385 26.39 -2.40 2.01
C GLY A 385 25.23 -1.48 2.40
N LEU A 386 24.22 -1.33 1.53
CA LEU A 386 22.98 -0.59 1.79
C LEU A 386 22.13 -1.28 2.88
N VAL A 387 22.24 -2.60 3.02
CA VAL A 387 21.53 -3.39 4.04
C VAL A 387 22.49 -4.32 4.75
N ARG A 388 22.36 -4.44 6.07
CA ARG A 388 23.10 -5.41 6.90
C ARG A 388 22.56 -6.84 6.72
N SER A 389 22.67 -7.39 5.51
CA SER A 389 22.28 -8.76 5.18
C SER A 389 23.53 -9.63 5.02
N PRO A 390 23.63 -10.79 5.71
CA PRO A 390 24.75 -11.71 5.54
C PRO A 390 24.66 -12.37 4.16
N VAL A 391 25.36 -11.78 3.17
CA VAL A 391 25.32 -12.18 1.75
C VAL A 391 25.52 -13.69 1.55
N SER A 392 26.37 -14.32 2.37
CA SER A 392 26.62 -15.77 2.33
C SER A 392 25.38 -16.64 2.64
N ALA A 393 24.42 -16.13 3.41
CA ALA A 393 23.15 -16.81 3.70
C ALA A 393 22.04 -16.39 2.71
N THR A 394 22.09 -15.17 2.18
CA THR A 394 21.07 -14.61 1.27
C THR A 394 21.17 -15.20 -0.14
N ILE A 395 22.40 -15.45 -0.63
CA ILE A 395 22.61 -16.00 -1.98
C ILE A 395 21.96 -17.39 -2.15
N PRO A 396 22.18 -18.38 -1.26
CA PRO A 396 21.53 -19.68 -1.39
C PRO A 396 20.01 -19.61 -1.26
N GLN A 397 19.48 -18.73 -0.41
CA GLN A 397 18.03 -18.59 -0.18
C GLN A 397 17.29 -17.99 -1.38
N ILE A 398 17.86 -17.00 -2.04
CA ILE A 398 17.24 -16.35 -3.20
C ILE A 398 17.54 -17.16 -4.47
N GLY A 399 18.74 -17.72 -4.56
CA GLY A 399 19.13 -18.64 -5.62
C GLY A 399 18.23 -19.87 -5.72
N SER A 400 17.87 -20.49 -4.59
CA SER A 400 16.93 -21.63 -4.60
C SER A 400 15.55 -21.24 -5.13
N ARG A 401 15.01 -20.10 -4.68
CA ARG A 401 13.68 -19.61 -5.11
C ARG A 401 13.63 -19.24 -6.58
N LEU A 402 14.69 -18.59 -7.09
CA LEU A 402 14.81 -18.28 -8.52
C LEU A 402 14.96 -19.54 -9.36
N PHE A 403 15.74 -20.51 -8.89
CA PHE A 403 15.89 -21.80 -9.56
C PHE A 403 14.55 -22.54 -9.64
N LEU A 404 13.75 -22.54 -8.57
CA LEU A 404 12.41 -23.13 -8.61
C LEU A 404 11.45 -22.36 -9.53
N THR A 405 11.45 -21.03 -9.45
CA THR A 405 10.49 -20.19 -10.19
C THR A 405 10.76 -20.24 -11.70
N TRP A 406 12.00 -20.02 -12.11
CA TRP A 406 12.40 -19.92 -13.52
C TRP A 406 12.96 -21.24 -14.08
N GLY A 407 13.78 -21.92 -13.29
CA GLY A 407 14.44 -23.16 -13.71
C GLY A 407 13.50 -24.38 -13.72
N ILE A 408 12.56 -24.45 -12.79
CA ILE A 408 11.60 -25.57 -12.69
C ILE A 408 10.23 -25.17 -13.24
N LEU A 409 9.49 -24.30 -12.56
CA LEU A 409 8.08 -24.05 -12.84
C LEU A 409 7.85 -23.41 -14.22
N TRP A 410 8.70 -22.43 -14.60
CA TRP A 410 8.60 -21.81 -15.93
C TRP A 410 9.10 -22.73 -17.06
N SER A 411 10.17 -23.49 -16.81
CA SER A 411 10.79 -24.32 -17.85
C SER A 411 10.03 -25.63 -18.13
N PHE A 412 9.33 -26.16 -17.12
CA PHE A 412 8.56 -27.41 -17.16
C PHE A 412 7.11 -27.18 -16.68
N PRO A 413 6.23 -26.72 -17.58
CA PRO A 413 4.83 -26.45 -17.25
C PRO A 413 4.08 -27.65 -16.66
N GLU A 414 4.52 -28.87 -16.95
CA GLU A 414 3.98 -30.13 -16.43
C GLU A 414 4.04 -30.23 -14.89
N THR A 415 4.91 -29.43 -14.26
CA THR A 415 5.08 -29.40 -12.80
C THR A 415 4.11 -28.46 -12.09
N GLN A 416 3.44 -27.57 -12.83
CA GLN A 416 2.69 -26.44 -12.28
C GLN A 416 1.38 -26.84 -11.59
N SER A 417 0.76 -27.95 -12.01
CA SER A 417 -0.49 -28.45 -11.42
C SER A 417 -0.28 -29.27 -10.15
N HIS A 418 0.97 -29.58 -9.78
CA HIS A 418 1.24 -30.47 -8.66
C HIS A 418 0.93 -29.78 -7.31
N ILE A 419 0.37 -30.52 -6.35
CA ILE A 419 0.00 -30.01 -5.01
C ILE A 419 1.16 -29.32 -4.27
N LEU A 420 2.40 -29.73 -4.55
CA LEU A 420 3.60 -29.13 -3.95
C LEU A 420 3.79 -27.66 -4.35
N VAL A 421 3.25 -27.22 -5.48
CA VAL A 421 3.26 -25.80 -5.87
C VAL A 421 2.41 -24.99 -4.89
N THR A 422 1.26 -25.53 -4.48
CA THR A 422 0.38 -24.88 -3.49
C THR A 422 1.08 -24.75 -2.14
N SER A 423 1.66 -25.83 -1.62
CA SER A 423 2.39 -25.78 -0.34
C SER A 423 3.62 -24.89 -0.39
N LEU A 424 4.32 -24.83 -1.53
CA LEU A 424 5.45 -23.93 -1.75
C LEU A 424 5.03 -22.45 -1.68
N VAL A 425 4.04 -22.07 -2.49
CA VAL A 425 3.60 -20.67 -2.63
C VAL A 425 3.02 -20.16 -1.31
N ILE A 426 2.24 -20.97 -0.60
CA ILE A 426 1.71 -20.60 0.72
C ILE A 426 2.85 -20.46 1.75
N SER A 427 3.78 -21.41 1.79
CA SER A 427 4.90 -21.36 2.74
C SER A 427 5.79 -20.15 2.52
N TRP A 428 6.13 -19.86 1.25
CA TRP A 428 6.88 -18.66 0.88
C TRP A 428 6.11 -17.39 1.26
N SER A 429 4.84 -17.30 0.89
CA SER A 429 4.05 -16.08 1.11
C SER A 429 3.86 -15.78 2.60
N ILE A 430 3.53 -16.77 3.43
CA ILE A 430 3.40 -16.57 4.88
C ILE A 430 4.75 -16.15 5.49
N THR A 431 5.85 -16.78 5.06
CA THR A 431 7.18 -16.43 5.55
C THR A 431 7.54 -14.98 5.22
N GLU A 432 7.24 -14.54 4.00
CA GLU A 432 7.50 -13.17 3.55
C GLU A 432 6.61 -12.14 4.24
N ILE A 433 5.32 -12.42 4.40
CA ILE A 433 4.41 -11.55 5.15
C ILE A 433 4.92 -11.35 6.58
N ILE A 434 5.24 -12.43 7.30
CA ILE A 434 5.77 -12.33 8.66
C ILE A 434 7.11 -11.56 8.68
N ARG A 435 7.99 -11.80 7.70
CA ARG A 435 9.30 -11.14 7.57
C ARG A 435 9.15 -9.64 7.37
N TYR A 436 8.37 -9.23 6.37
CA TYR A 436 8.18 -7.83 6.03
C TYR A 436 7.34 -7.11 7.07
N SER A 437 6.34 -7.75 7.66
CA SER A 437 5.62 -7.19 8.82
C SER A 437 6.56 -6.99 10.00
N PHE A 438 7.44 -7.95 10.31
CA PHE A 438 8.41 -7.80 11.40
C PHE A 438 9.40 -6.66 11.15
N PHE A 439 10.01 -6.58 9.96
CA PHE A 439 10.94 -5.51 9.63
C PHE A 439 10.24 -4.16 9.50
N GLY A 440 9.06 -4.14 8.87
CA GLY A 440 8.23 -2.94 8.76
C GLY A 440 7.86 -2.38 10.13
N MET A 441 7.40 -3.22 11.05
CA MET A 441 7.08 -2.79 12.43
C MET A 441 8.32 -2.35 13.20
N LYS A 442 9.42 -3.12 13.11
CA LYS A 442 10.66 -2.78 13.83
C LYS A 442 11.30 -1.48 13.31
N GLU A 443 11.24 -1.24 12.00
CA GLU A 443 11.80 -0.06 11.35
C GLU A 443 10.88 1.16 11.48
N ALA A 444 9.55 0.96 11.47
CA ALA A 444 8.57 2.05 11.59
C ALA A 444 8.30 2.47 13.04
N LEU A 445 8.36 1.53 14.01
CA LEU A 445 7.97 1.76 15.40
C LEU A 445 9.13 1.62 16.41
N GLY A 446 10.32 1.18 15.97
CA GLY A 446 11.49 0.96 16.84
C GLY A 446 11.40 -0.29 17.72
N PHE A 447 10.25 -0.95 17.79
CA PHE A 447 10.05 -2.23 18.48
C PHE A 447 9.16 -3.16 17.64
N ALA A 448 9.23 -4.46 17.90
CA ALA A 448 8.33 -5.46 17.31
C ALA A 448 7.53 -6.13 18.44
N PRO A 449 6.19 -6.22 18.35
CA PRO A 449 5.38 -6.90 19.35
C PRO A 449 5.88 -8.32 19.63
N SER A 450 5.77 -8.78 20.89
CA SER A 450 6.31 -10.07 21.32
C SER A 450 5.76 -11.26 20.52
N TRP A 451 4.50 -11.18 20.09
CA TRP A 451 3.88 -12.20 19.22
C TRP A 451 4.48 -12.18 17.81
N LEU A 452 4.75 -11.01 17.23
CA LEU A 452 5.35 -10.88 15.90
C LEU A 452 6.82 -11.28 15.92
N LEU A 453 7.55 -10.95 16.99
CA LEU A 453 8.89 -11.46 17.27
C LEU A 453 8.87 -12.99 17.39
N TRP A 454 7.91 -13.54 18.13
CA TRP A 454 7.77 -14.99 18.28
C TRP A 454 7.48 -15.67 16.94
N LEU A 455 6.55 -15.13 16.14
CA LEU A 455 6.25 -15.62 14.79
C LEU A 455 7.52 -15.58 13.94
N ARG A 456 8.18 -14.42 13.83
CA ARG A 456 9.40 -14.27 13.02
C ARG A 456 10.45 -15.32 13.31
N TYR A 457 10.63 -15.69 14.58
CA TYR A 457 11.65 -16.65 15.00
C TYR A 457 11.12 -18.06 15.29
N SER A 458 9.84 -18.36 15.08
CA SER A 458 9.26 -19.69 15.38
C SER A 458 8.52 -20.33 14.21
N THR A 459 7.95 -19.55 13.29
CA THR A 459 7.17 -20.11 12.16
C THR A 459 8.02 -20.96 11.21
N PHE A 460 9.35 -20.73 11.17
CA PHE A 460 10.27 -21.56 10.39
C PHE A 460 10.23 -23.05 10.81
N MET A 461 9.88 -23.38 12.05
CA MET A 461 9.83 -24.77 12.50
C MET A 461 8.82 -25.62 11.72
N ILE A 462 7.78 -24.98 11.17
CA ILE A 462 6.75 -25.62 10.35
C ILE A 462 6.97 -25.29 8.87
N LEU A 463 7.13 -24.01 8.54
CA LEU A 463 7.16 -23.56 7.15
C LEU A 463 8.43 -23.97 6.41
N TYR A 464 9.57 -24.06 7.11
CA TYR A 464 10.83 -24.41 6.46
C TYR A 464 10.90 -25.88 6.02
N PRO A 465 10.51 -26.89 6.84
CA PRO A 465 10.37 -28.26 6.37
C PRO A 465 9.40 -28.40 5.20
N ILE A 466 8.24 -27.73 5.26
CA ILE A 466 7.25 -27.73 4.16
C ILE A 466 7.84 -27.10 2.90
N GLY A 467 8.55 -25.98 3.04
CA GLY A 467 9.21 -25.28 1.95
C GLY A 467 10.24 -26.16 1.26
N ILE A 468 11.21 -26.71 2.00
CA ILE A 468 12.24 -27.62 1.44
C ILE A 468 11.62 -28.84 0.79
N LEU A 469 10.64 -29.48 1.45
CA LEU A 469 9.98 -30.66 0.89
C LEU A 469 9.32 -30.33 -0.46
N SER A 470 8.69 -29.15 -0.54
CA SER A 470 8.07 -28.68 -1.78
C SER A 470 9.10 -28.33 -2.85
N GLU A 471 10.20 -27.65 -2.49
CA GLU A 471 11.30 -27.30 -3.41
C GLU A 471 11.97 -28.55 -3.98
N VAL A 472 12.41 -29.48 -3.11
CA VAL A 472 13.06 -30.73 -3.53
C VAL A 472 12.11 -31.64 -4.29
N GLY A 473 10.86 -31.75 -3.83
CA GLY A 473 9.84 -32.56 -4.49
C GLY A 473 9.52 -32.07 -5.89
N LEU A 474 9.41 -30.75 -6.11
CA LEU A 474 9.19 -30.18 -7.45
C LEU A 474 10.39 -30.39 -8.37
N ILE A 475 11.62 -30.25 -7.88
CA ILE A 475 12.82 -30.57 -8.68
C ILE A 475 12.81 -32.06 -9.06
N TYR A 476 12.50 -32.94 -8.13
CA TYR A 476 12.45 -34.39 -8.37
C TYR A 476 11.39 -34.76 -9.43
N ILE A 477 10.19 -34.17 -9.33
CA ILE A 477 9.10 -34.36 -10.31
C ILE A 477 9.50 -33.83 -11.69
N ALA A 478 10.33 -32.78 -11.75
CA ALA A 478 10.83 -32.23 -13.00
C ALA A 478 11.86 -33.13 -13.71
N LEU A 479 12.62 -33.98 -12.97
CA LEU A 479 13.72 -34.78 -13.53
C LEU A 479 13.37 -35.66 -14.74
N PRO A 480 12.24 -36.40 -14.76
CA PRO A 480 11.85 -37.18 -15.94
C PRO A 480 11.57 -36.31 -17.16
N TYR A 481 10.94 -35.14 -16.96
CA TYR A 481 10.64 -34.17 -18.03
C TYR A 481 11.91 -33.49 -18.54
N MET A 482 12.89 -33.22 -17.67
CA MET A 482 14.21 -32.73 -18.07
C MET A 482 14.92 -33.72 -18.99
N LYS A 483 14.92 -35.00 -18.61
CA LYS A 483 15.58 -36.07 -19.38
C LYS A 483 14.90 -36.32 -20.74
N ALA A 484 13.57 -36.19 -20.80
CA ALA A 484 12.80 -36.39 -22.02
C ALA A 484 12.90 -35.22 -23.00
N SER A 485 12.98 -33.99 -22.48
CA SER A 485 12.95 -32.77 -23.32
C SER A 485 14.33 -32.34 -23.84
N GLU A 486 15.44 -32.85 -23.27
CA GLU A 486 16.82 -32.39 -23.51
C GLU A 486 16.99 -30.85 -23.40
N LYS A 487 16.07 -30.16 -22.71
CA LYS A 487 16.13 -28.70 -22.53
C LYS A 487 17.37 -28.31 -21.73
N TYR A 488 18.07 -27.27 -22.19
CA TYR A 488 19.33 -26.76 -21.61
C TYR A 488 20.48 -27.78 -21.59
N TYR A 489 20.58 -28.63 -22.61
CA TYR A 489 21.67 -29.59 -22.77
C TYR A 489 22.73 -29.09 -23.77
N LEU A 490 23.97 -28.92 -23.32
CA LEU A 490 25.11 -28.53 -24.17
C LEU A 490 25.99 -29.75 -24.48
N LYS A 491 25.82 -30.31 -25.68
CA LYS A 491 26.63 -31.42 -26.22
C LYS A 491 28.06 -30.96 -26.56
N MET A 492 29.02 -31.86 -26.37
CA MET A 492 30.36 -31.70 -26.93
C MET A 492 30.43 -32.31 -28.35
N PRO A 493 31.29 -31.78 -29.24
CA PRO A 493 32.23 -30.69 -29.02
C PRO A 493 31.58 -29.29 -29.18
N ASN A 494 31.88 -28.38 -28.27
CA ASN A 494 31.54 -26.96 -28.38
C ASN A 494 32.78 -26.08 -28.23
N LYS A 495 32.67 -24.80 -28.62
CA LYS A 495 33.78 -23.83 -28.63
C LYS A 495 34.46 -23.67 -27.25
N TRP A 496 33.77 -23.99 -26.17
CA TRP A 496 34.22 -23.85 -24.79
C TRP A 496 34.75 -25.16 -24.17
N ASN A 497 34.74 -26.27 -24.93
CA ASN A 497 35.12 -27.62 -24.49
C ASN A 497 34.46 -28.06 -23.16
N PHE A 498 33.18 -27.72 -22.97
CA PHE A 498 32.46 -27.92 -21.70
C PHE A 498 31.06 -28.50 -21.94
N SER A 499 30.75 -29.68 -21.38
CA SER A 499 29.39 -30.24 -21.41
C SER A 499 28.57 -29.77 -20.21
N PHE A 500 27.35 -29.30 -20.46
CA PHE A 500 26.38 -28.96 -19.41
C PHE A 500 25.12 -29.80 -19.56
N ASP A 501 24.70 -30.43 -18.47
CA ASP A 501 23.48 -31.20 -18.42
C ASP A 501 22.62 -30.70 -17.26
N TYR A 502 21.44 -30.22 -17.62
CA TYR A 502 20.48 -29.69 -16.67
C TYR A 502 19.92 -30.75 -15.71
N PHE A 503 19.84 -32.01 -16.15
CA PHE A 503 19.43 -33.14 -15.31
C PHE A 503 20.46 -33.38 -14.20
N TYR A 504 21.75 -33.51 -14.55
CA TYR A 504 22.80 -33.72 -13.55
C TYR A 504 22.95 -32.51 -12.62
N THR A 505 22.79 -31.30 -13.13
CA THR A 505 22.83 -30.07 -12.32
C THR A 505 21.69 -30.04 -11.30
N SER A 506 20.47 -30.42 -11.72
CA SER A 506 19.30 -30.50 -10.84
C SER A 506 19.42 -31.64 -9.81
N ALA A 507 20.03 -32.77 -10.19
CA ALA A 507 20.33 -33.86 -9.26
C ALA A 507 21.37 -33.45 -8.20
N VAL A 508 22.42 -32.72 -8.59
CA VAL A 508 23.38 -32.12 -7.66
C VAL A 508 22.70 -31.10 -6.75
N ALA A 509 21.79 -30.28 -7.28
CA ALA A 509 21.01 -29.34 -6.48
C ALA A 509 20.21 -30.06 -5.38
N ILE A 510 19.48 -31.14 -5.71
CA ILE A 510 18.80 -32.00 -4.71
C ILE A 510 19.81 -32.50 -3.66
N GLY A 511 20.98 -32.99 -4.09
CA GLY A 511 22.04 -33.44 -3.20
C GLY A 511 22.52 -32.36 -2.23
N ALA A 512 22.56 -31.09 -2.65
CA ALA A 512 22.97 -29.97 -1.82
C ALA A 512 21.97 -29.61 -0.70
N TYR A 513 20.67 -29.91 -0.88
CA TYR A 513 19.66 -29.73 0.17
C TYR A 513 19.87 -30.68 1.36
N VAL A 514 20.48 -31.85 1.15
CA VAL A 514 20.71 -32.86 2.21
C VAL A 514 21.61 -32.34 3.33
N PRO A 515 22.80 -31.76 3.08
CA PRO A 515 23.58 -31.10 4.12
C PRO A 515 23.09 -29.68 4.41
N GLY A 516 22.59 -28.94 3.40
CA GLY A 516 22.22 -27.53 3.53
C GLY A 516 20.99 -27.29 4.40
N GLY A 517 19.96 -28.12 4.26
CA GLY A 517 18.70 -27.99 5.00
C GLY A 517 18.88 -28.10 6.52
N PRO A 518 19.46 -29.20 7.04
CA PRO A 518 19.73 -29.35 8.47
C PRO A 518 20.67 -28.29 9.03
N HIS A 519 21.68 -27.87 8.26
CA HIS A 519 22.60 -26.81 8.66
C HIS A 519 21.87 -25.48 8.87
N MET A 520 21.03 -25.07 7.91
CA MET A 520 20.27 -23.83 8.01
C MET A 520 19.16 -23.91 9.06
N PHE A 521 18.55 -25.09 9.27
CA PHE A 521 17.57 -25.30 10.33
C PHE A 521 18.19 -25.15 11.72
N THR A 522 19.35 -25.77 11.96
CA THR A 522 20.10 -25.63 13.22
C THR A 522 20.58 -24.20 13.43
N TYR A 523 20.99 -23.51 12.37
CA TYR A 523 21.30 -22.07 12.41
C TYR A 523 20.10 -21.22 12.83
N MET A 524 18.90 -21.46 12.27
CA MET A 524 17.68 -20.73 12.66
C MET A 524 17.24 -21.06 14.10
N LEU A 525 17.45 -22.29 14.58
CA LEU A 525 17.23 -22.64 15.99
C LEU A 525 18.17 -21.84 16.93
N ALA A 526 19.43 -21.67 16.54
CA ALA A 526 20.37 -20.84 17.29
C ALA A 526 19.95 -19.36 17.28
N GLN A 527 19.51 -18.83 16.13
CA GLN A 527 18.97 -17.48 16.03
C GLN A 527 17.73 -17.28 16.92
N ARG A 528 16.79 -18.23 16.90
CA ARG A 528 15.61 -18.22 17.77
C ARG A 528 15.98 -18.16 19.24
N LYS A 529 16.88 -19.05 19.69
CA LYS A 529 17.33 -19.07 21.08
C LYS A 529 17.91 -17.72 21.50
N LYS A 530 18.75 -17.12 20.65
CA LYS A 530 19.37 -15.81 20.89
C LYS A 530 18.37 -14.65 20.90
N ALA A 531 17.40 -14.65 19.99
CA ALA A 531 16.41 -13.59 19.86
C ALA A 531 15.38 -13.63 20.99
N LEU A 532 14.86 -14.81 21.32
CA LEU A 532 13.82 -14.97 22.35
C LEU A 532 14.39 -14.97 23.78
N SER A 533 15.67 -15.28 23.99
CA SER A 533 16.30 -15.14 25.32
C SER A 533 16.44 -13.67 25.72
N LYS A 534 16.79 -12.79 24.76
CA LYS A 534 16.91 -11.35 25.01
C LYS A 534 15.58 -10.70 25.39
N ALA A 535 14.48 -11.18 24.79
CA ALA A 535 13.13 -10.71 25.08
C ALA A 535 12.55 -11.18 26.43
N LYS A 536 13.23 -12.10 27.15
CA LYS A 536 12.86 -12.48 28.53
C LYS A 536 13.60 -11.67 29.59
N THR A 537 14.63 -10.95 29.20
CA THR A 537 15.51 -10.15 30.08
C THR A 537 15.32 -8.64 29.92
N ALA A 538 14.56 -8.22 28.91
CA ALA A 538 14.06 -6.87 28.70
C ALA A 538 12.56 -6.89 29.03
#